data_AF-A0A957GAS5-F1
#
_entry.id   AF-A0A957GAS5-F1
#
_cell.length_a   1.000
_cell.length_b   1.000
_cell.length_c   1.000
_cell.angle_alpha   90.00
_cell.angle_beta   90.00
_cell.angle_gamma   90.00
#
_symmetry.space_group_name_H-M   'P 1'
#
loop_
_entity.id
_entity.type
_entity.pdbx_description
1 polymer ?
#
loop_
_entity_poly.entity_id
_entity_poly.type
_entity_poly.pdbx_seq_one_letter_code
_entity_poly.pdbx_strand_id
1 'polypeptide(L)'
;MKLLLLTPQLPYPPQQGTSLRNYHILRGLAGRHALSLLSFVEPDQPLTADSPLHALCRRIVTVPVPQRSGRQRLWRLLVDSRPDMAHRLQSDAFDAALRGLLAEEAFDVVQIEGIELARALPLIRQASPASRILFDDHNAEAELQYRNFLTDLRQPRRWPAAAYSLVQTGRLRRFERRTCQAADWVSVVSPADRAHLCRLLPALEPLVVPNSIDVTQYQVAVT
;
A
#
# COMPACT_ATOMS: atom_id res chain seq x y z
N MET A 1 -10.76 -16.07 -11.78
CA MET A 1 -10.78 -14.59 -11.84
C MET A 1 -9.38 -14.08 -12.17
N LYS A 2 -9.31 -12.92 -12.81
CA LYS A 2 -8.09 -12.17 -13.11
C LYS A 2 -7.93 -11.05 -12.09
N LEU A 3 -6.83 -11.04 -11.36
CA LEU A 3 -6.55 -10.07 -10.31
C LEU A 3 -5.29 -9.29 -10.65
N LEU A 4 -5.35 -7.96 -10.53
CA LEU A 4 -4.18 -7.09 -10.61
C LEU A 4 -3.82 -6.60 -9.21
N LEU A 5 -2.62 -6.91 -8.75
CA LEU A 5 -2.11 -6.45 -7.46
C LEU A 5 -1.12 -5.30 -7.69
N LEU A 6 -1.34 -4.19 -6.98
CA LEU A 6 -0.46 -3.03 -6.95
C LEU A 6 0.29 -3.01 -5.63
N THR A 7 1.62 -3.08 -5.67
CA THR A 7 2.45 -3.21 -4.45
C THR A 7 3.48 -2.08 -4.32
N PRO A 8 3.67 -1.51 -3.12
CA PRO A 8 4.53 -0.34 -2.91
C PRO A 8 6.02 -0.69 -2.95
N GLN A 9 6.34 -1.98 -2.89
CA GLN A 9 7.65 -2.57 -3.04
C GLN A 9 7.52 -4.00 -3.56
N LEU A 10 8.57 -4.52 -4.17
CA LEU A 10 8.59 -5.88 -4.69
C LEU A 10 8.33 -6.88 -3.56
N PRO A 11 7.33 -7.78 -3.70
CA PRO A 11 7.02 -8.75 -2.64
C PRO A 11 8.09 -9.82 -2.42
N TYR A 12 9.19 -9.82 -3.18
CA TYR A 12 10.27 -10.79 -3.03
C TYR A 12 11.64 -10.10 -3.14
N PRO A 13 12.61 -10.43 -2.27
CA PRO A 13 12.53 -11.41 -1.17
C PRO A 13 11.66 -10.92 0.03
N PRO A 14 10.92 -11.81 0.71
CA PRO A 14 9.97 -11.45 1.77
C PRO A 14 10.66 -11.20 3.11
N GLN A 15 11.49 -10.15 3.19
CA GLN A 15 12.34 -9.84 4.35
C GLN A 15 11.73 -8.77 5.27
N GLN A 16 10.70 -8.06 4.81
CA GLN A 16 10.06 -6.97 5.56
C GLN A 16 8.57 -7.26 5.72
N GLY A 17 7.92 -6.66 6.72
CA GLY A 17 6.51 -6.94 7.04
C GLY A 17 5.58 -6.83 5.82
N THR A 18 5.69 -5.74 5.05
CA THR A 18 4.88 -5.51 3.84
C THR A 18 5.23 -6.49 2.71
N SER A 19 6.51 -6.78 2.43
CA SER A 19 6.87 -7.72 1.36
C SER A 19 6.47 -9.15 1.70
N LEU A 20 6.62 -9.55 2.97
CA LEU A 20 6.20 -10.85 3.48
C LEU A 20 4.69 -11.04 3.36
N ARG A 21 3.89 -10.05 3.79
CA ARG A 21 2.42 -10.08 3.63
C ARG A 21 2.03 -10.24 2.16
N ASN A 22 2.52 -9.34 1.31
CA ASN A 22 2.14 -9.29 -0.10
C ASN A 22 2.54 -10.59 -0.82
N TYR A 23 3.70 -11.16 -0.49
CA TYR A 23 4.13 -12.45 -1.03
C TYR A 23 3.19 -13.59 -0.66
N HIS A 24 2.80 -13.69 0.61
CA HIS A 24 1.92 -14.77 1.06
C HIS A 24 0.49 -14.60 0.55
N ILE A 25 0.01 -13.36 0.38
CA ILE A 25 -1.25 -13.07 -0.32
C ILE A 25 -1.17 -13.56 -1.78
N LEU A 26 -0.13 -13.18 -2.52
CA LEU A 26 0.07 -13.64 -3.89
C LEU A 26 0.12 -15.17 -3.97
N ARG A 27 0.90 -15.82 -3.09
CA ARG A 27 1.01 -17.29 -3.03
C ARG A 27 -0.34 -17.94 -2.76
N GLY A 28 -1.13 -17.40 -1.83
CA GLY A 28 -2.46 -17.92 -1.51
C GLY A 28 -3.47 -17.77 -2.64
N LEU A 29 -3.40 -16.66 -3.39
CA LEU A 29 -4.31 -16.39 -4.50
C LEU A 29 -3.94 -17.13 -5.79
N ALA A 30 -2.64 -17.37 -6.04
CA ALA A 30 -2.14 -17.94 -7.29
C ALA A 30 -2.72 -19.35 -7.59
N GLY A 31 -3.07 -20.12 -6.57
CA GLY A 31 -3.68 -21.44 -6.74
C GLY A 31 -5.11 -21.43 -7.29
N ARG A 32 -5.78 -20.28 -7.32
CA ARG A 32 -7.20 -20.15 -7.71
C ARG A 32 -7.47 -19.05 -8.72
N HIS A 33 -6.54 -18.12 -8.89
CA HIS A 33 -6.73 -16.91 -9.67
C HIS A 33 -5.54 -16.65 -10.59
N ALA A 34 -5.80 -15.98 -11.72
CA ALA A 34 -4.78 -15.49 -12.61
C ALA A 34 -4.28 -14.14 -12.10
N LEU A 35 -3.01 -14.06 -11.70
CA LEU A 35 -2.46 -12.85 -11.08
C LEU A 35 -1.60 -12.07 -12.06
N SER A 36 -1.78 -10.75 -12.04
CA SER A 36 -0.85 -9.77 -12.60
C SER A 36 -0.35 -8.88 -11.47
N LEU A 37 0.93 -8.50 -11.52
CA LEU A 37 1.59 -7.70 -10.49
C LEU A 37 2.16 -6.43 -11.13
N LEU A 38 1.82 -5.27 -10.56
CA LEU A 38 2.52 -4.02 -10.80
C LEU A 38 3.18 -3.58 -9.49
N SER A 39 4.50 -3.42 -9.50
CA SER A 39 5.27 -3.19 -8.28
C SER A 39 6.35 -2.15 -8.45
N PHE A 40 6.67 -1.44 -7.37
CA PHE A 40 7.89 -0.67 -7.30
C PHE A 40 9.09 -1.56 -6.97
N VAL A 41 10.25 -1.27 -7.57
CA VAL A 41 11.52 -1.94 -7.30
C VAL A 41 12.55 -0.94 -6.80
N GLU A 42 13.24 -1.30 -5.73
CA GLU A 42 14.41 -0.56 -5.27
C GLU A 42 15.62 -0.88 -6.16
N PRO A 43 16.58 0.04 -6.35
CA PRO A 43 17.73 -0.17 -7.24
C PRO A 43 18.59 -1.40 -6.86
N ASP A 44 18.65 -1.72 -5.58
CA ASP A 44 19.41 -2.85 -5.02
C ASP A 44 18.59 -4.15 -4.94
N GLN A 45 17.29 -4.10 -5.24
CA GLN A 45 16.38 -5.26 -5.23
C GLN A 45 15.58 -5.36 -6.52
N PRO A 46 16.24 -5.54 -7.69
CA PRO A 46 15.55 -5.74 -8.95
C PRO A 46 14.84 -7.10 -8.98
N LEU A 47 13.82 -7.21 -9.83
CA LEU A 47 13.21 -8.51 -10.12
C LEU A 47 14.21 -9.40 -10.84
N THR A 48 14.62 -10.49 -10.19
CA THR A 48 15.54 -11.47 -10.75
C THR A 48 14.80 -12.54 -11.56
N ALA A 49 15.53 -13.22 -12.46
CA ALA A 49 14.97 -14.27 -13.31
C ALA A 49 14.55 -15.53 -12.53
N ASP A 50 15.21 -15.79 -11.40
CA ASP A 50 14.93 -16.90 -10.47
C ASP A 50 13.83 -16.57 -9.44
N SER A 51 13.26 -15.36 -9.49
CA SER A 51 12.22 -14.95 -8.55
C SER A 51 11.00 -15.89 -8.61
N PRO A 52 10.51 -16.39 -7.46
CA PRO A 52 9.33 -17.23 -7.43
C PRO A 52 8.06 -16.50 -7.88
N LEU A 53 8.10 -15.16 -7.96
CA LEU A 53 6.99 -14.36 -8.47
C LEU A 53 6.60 -14.74 -9.89
N HIS A 54 7.56 -15.18 -10.73
CA HIS A 54 7.27 -15.62 -12.11
C HIS A 54 6.38 -16.87 -12.16
N ALA A 55 6.41 -17.70 -11.12
CA ALA A 55 5.52 -18.85 -11.00
C ALA A 55 4.14 -18.48 -10.44
N LEU A 56 4.04 -17.37 -9.70
CA LEU A 56 2.80 -16.90 -9.06
C LEU A 56 1.98 -15.97 -9.96
N CYS A 57 2.67 -15.17 -10.77
CA CYS A 57 2.07 -14.11 -11.59
C CYS A 57 2.27 -14.41 -13.07
N ARG A 58 1.19 -14.32 -13.85
CA ARG A 58 1.25 -14.43 -15.32
C ARG A 58 1.96 -13.26 -15.96
N ARG A 59 1.86 -12.08 -15.33
CA ARG A 59 2.52 -10.86 -15.76
C ARG A 59 3.04 -10.09 -14.57
N ILE A 60 4.28 -9.62 -14.68
CA ILE A 60 4.91 -8.76 -13.69
C ILE A 60 5.42 -7.53 -14.42
N VAL A 61 5.01 -6.36 -13.96
CA VAL A 61 5.53 -5.07 -14.42
C VAL A 61 6.15 -4.40 -13.22
N THR A 62 7.40 -3.97 -13.37
CA THR A 62 8.15 -3.30 -12.31
C THR A 62 8.51 -1.89 -12.73
N VAL A 63 8.42 -0.95 -11.78
CA VAL A 63 8.79 0.45 -11.98
C VAL A 63 9.78 0.85 -10.90
N PRO A 64 10.85 1.60 -11.19
CA PRO A 64 11.77 2.05 -10.14
C PRO A 64 11.07 2.97 -9.14
N VAL A 65 11.44 2.85 -7.86
CA VAL A 65 10.97 3.76 -6.81
C VAL A 65 11.36 5.21 -7.17
N PRO A 66 10.41 6.17 -7.12
CA PRO A 66 10.70 7.56 -7.47
C PRO A 66 11.61 8.20 -6.42
N GLN A 67 12.64 8.92 -6.90
CA GLN A 67 13.53 9.69 -6.04
C GLN A 67 12.84 11.00 -5.63
N ARG A 68 12.89 11.33 -4.33
CA ARG A 68 12.27 12.55 -3.78
C ARG A 68 13.32 13.47 -3.17
N SER A 69 13.28 14.75 -3.49
CA SER A 69 14.13 15.74 -2.80
C SER A 69 13.43 16.32 -1.58
N GLY A 70 14.19 16.59 -0.51
CA GLY A 70 13.66 17.23 0.71
C GLY A 70 13.01 18.60 0.44
N ARG A 71 13.51 19.34 -0.56
CA ARG A 71 12.93 20.62 -1.01
C ARG A 71 11.51 20.45 -1.58
N GLN A 72 11.28 19.42 -2.40
CA GLN A 72 9.95 19.11 -2.93
C GLN A 72 8.97 18.72 -1.82
N ARG A 73 9.43 17.99 -0.81
CA ARG A 73 8.63 17.61 0.36
C ARG A 73 8.19 18.85 1.15
N LEU A 74 9.12 19.77 1.42
CA LEU A 74 8.81 21.02 2.12
C LEU A 74 7.86 21.91 1.31
N TRP A 75 8.08 22.03 0.00
CA TRP A 75 7.20 22.84 -0.84
C TRP A 75 5.78 22.28 -0.86
N ARG A 76 5.62 20.97 -1.05
CA ARG A 76 4.31 20.30 -1.04
C ARG A 76 3.59 20.38 0.30
N LEU A 77 4.33 20.43 1.41
CA LEU A 77 3.74 20.70 2.71
C LEU A 77 2.98 22.03 2.73
N LEU A 78 3.49 23.05 2.02
CA LEU A 78 2.92 24.39 1.99
C LEU A 78 1.77 24.53 0.98
N VAL A 79 1.83 23.87 -0.18
CA VAL A 79 0.87 24.08 -1.27
C VAL A 79 -0.14 22.96 -1.51
N ASP A 80 0.11 21.76 -1.00
CA ASP A 80 -0.79 20.61 -1.17
C ASP A 80 -1.46 20.27 0.16
N SER A 81 -2.73 19.87 0.11
CA SER A 81 -3.50 19.43 1.28
C SER A 81 -3.45 17.91 1.51
N ARG A 82 -2.85 17.16 0.57
CA ARG A 82 -2.62 15.72 0.69
C ARG A 82 -1.49 15.42 1.69
N PRO A 83 -1.53 14.24 2.33
CA PRO A 83 -0.45 13.82 3.21
C PRO A 83 0.80 13.51 2.40
N ASP A 84 1.95 13.67 3.03
CA ASP A 84 3.25 13.37 2.43
C ASP A 84 3.35 11.91 1.94
N MET A 85 2.67 11.00 2.63
CA MET A 85 2.55 9.59 2.27
C MET A 85 1.95 9.39 0.86
N ALA A 86 0.94 10.18 0.48
CA ALA A 86 0.31 10.12 -0.84
C ALA A 86 1.24 10.55 -1.99
N HIS A 87 2.37 11.17 -1.65
CA HIS A 87 3.39 11.60 -2.61
C HIS A 87 4.63 10.71 -2.61
N ARG A 88 4.73 9.75 -1.67
CA ARG A 88 5.92 8.92 -1.48
C ARG A 88 6.23 8.09 -2.72
N LEU A 89 5.20 7.53 -3.35
CA LEU A 89 5.31 6.70 -4.53
C LEU A 89 4.68 7.33 -5.78
N GLN A 90 4.66 8.66 -5.86
CA GLN A 90 4.18 9.32 -7.07
C GLN A 90 5.16 9.10 -8.23
N SER A 91 4.70 8.40 -9.27
CA SER A 91 5.49 8.08 -10.46
C SER A 91 4.61 8.07 -11.71
N ASP A 92 4.97 8.88 -12.70
CA ASP A 92 4.26 8.89 -13.99
C ASP A 92 4.47 7.58 -14.75
N ALA A 93 5.62 6.91 -14.54
CA ALA A 93 5.90 5.59 -15.10
C ALA A 93 4.99 4.52 -14.50
N PHE A 94 4.67 4.60 -13.20
CA PHE A 94 3.71 3.70 -12.56
C PHE A 94 2.30 3.93 -13.11
N ASP A 95 1.87 5.19 -13.22
CA ASP A 95 0.56 5.52 -13.78
C ASP A 95 0.45 5.09 -15.26
N ALA A 96 1.52 5.22 -16.05
CA ALA A 96 1.56 4.76 -17.43
C ALA A 96 1.48 3.23 -17.54
N ALA A 97 2.28 2.52 -16.74
CA ALA A 97 2.26 1.06 -16.66
C ALA A 97 0.88 0.53 -16.24
N LEU A 98 0.25 1.16 -15.26
CA LEU A 98 -1.09 0.81 -14.80
C LEU A 98 -2.13 1.01 -15.91
N ARG A 99 -2.11 2.14 -16.63
CA ARG A 99 -3.00 2.37 -17.77
C ARG A 99 -2.80 1.32 -18.86
N GLY A 100 -1.56 0.97 -19.17
CA GLY A 100 -1.24 -0.08 -20.15
C GLY A 100 -1.85 -1.42 -19.76
N LEU A 101 -1.62 -1.86 -18.52
CA LEU A 101 -2.19 -3.11 -18.01
C LEU A 101 -3.72 -3.12 -18.06
N LEU A 102 -4.37 -2.05 -17.59
CA LEU A 102 -5.83 -1.95 -17.57
C LEU A 102 -6.45 -1.85 -18.98
N ALA A 103 -5.71 -1.36 -19.96
CA ALA A 103 -6.15 -1.29 -21.36
C ALA A 103 -5.96 -2.62 -22.11
N GLU A 104 -4.90 -3.36 -21.78
CA GLU A 104 -4.59 -4.65 -22.40
C GLU A 104 -5.47 -5.80 -21.89
N GLU A 105 -5.87 -5.75 -20.61
CA GLU A 105 -6.59 -6.83 -19.97
C GLU A 105 -7.68 -6.32 -19.01
N ALA A 106 -8.87 -6.92 -19.09
CA ALA A 106 -9.93 -6.70 -18.11
C ALA A 106 -9.67 -7.53 -16.85
N PHE A 107 -9.57 -6.85 -15.70
CA PHE A 107 -9.42 -7.48 -14.39
C PHE A 107 -10.75 -7.53 -13.66
N ASP A 108 -11.02 -8.62 -12.97
CA ASP A 108 -12.20 -8.72 -12.10
C ASP A 108 -12.00 -7.87 -10.83
N VAL A 109 -10.78 -7.88 -10.30
CA VAL A 109 -10.39 -7.11 -9.11
C VAL A 109 -9.03 -6.45 -9.31
N VAL A 110 -8.93 -5.19 -8.91
CA VAL A 110 -7.66 -4.49 -8.71
C VAL A 110 -7.45 -4.30 -7.21
N GLN A 111 -6.40 -4.91 -6.67
CA GLN A 111 -6.05 -4.84 -5.26
C GLN A 111 -4.89 -3.86 -5.06
N ILE A 112 -5.08 -2.89 -4.18
CA ILE A 112 -4.12 -1.84 -3.84
C ILE A 112 -3.55 -2.14 -2.46
N GLU A 113 -2.26 -2.46 -2.41
CA GLU A 113 -1.55 -2.75 -1.16
C GLU A 113 -0.99 -1.46 -0.56
N GLY A 114 -1.54 -1.04 0.58
CA GLY A 114 -1.04 0.09 1.34
C GLY A 114 -1.44 1.47 0.80
N ILE A 115 -1.53 2.43 1.72
CA ILE A 115 -2.07 3.76 1.43
C ILE A 115 -1.23 4.59 0.45
N GLU A 116 0.06 4.29 0.32
CA GLU A 116 0.99 4.99 -0.59
C GLU A 116 0.55 4.88 -2.05
N LEU A 117 -0.13 3.78 -2.40
CA LEU A 117 -0.66 3.51 -3.73
C LEU A 117 -2.12 3.93 -3.91
N ALA A 118 -2.80 4.40 -2.86
CA ALA A 118 -4.21 4.80 -2.93
C ALA A 118 -4.47 5.93 -3.96
N ARG A 119 -3.43 6.67 -4.38
CA ARG A 119 -3.50 7.63 -5.49
C ARG A 119 -3.93 7.01 -6.83
N ALA A 120 -3.77 5.69 -7.00
CA ALA A 120 -4.14 4.97 -8.21
C ALA A 120 -5.66 4.79 -8.36
N LEU A 121 -6.43 4.91 -7.27
CA LEU A 121 -7.89 4.71 -7.25
C LEU A 121 -8.64 5.45 -8.38
N PRO A 122 -8.49 6.77 -8.56
CA PRO A 122 -9.20 7.50 -9.61
C PRO A 122 -8.82 7.02 -11.01
N LEU A 123 -7.55 6.66 -11.22
CA LEU A 123 -7.06 6.13 -12.50
C LEU A 123 -7.71 4.78 -12.80
N ILE A 124 -7.77 3.88 -11.82
CA ILE A 124 -8.43 2.58 -11.97
C ILE A 124 -9.92 2.75 -12.28
N ARG A 125 -10.62 3.61 -11.54
CA ARG A 125 -12.06 3.89 -11.78
C ARG A 125 -12.32 4.44 -13.18
N GLN A 126 -11.42 5.27 -13.71
CA GLN A 126 -11.54 5.83 -15.05
C GLN A 126 -11.21 4.80 -16.14
N ALA A 127 -10.11 4.07 -15.98
CA ALA A 127 -9.59 3.16 -17.02
C ALA A 127 -10.29 1.79 -17.01
N SER A 128 -10.80 1.34 -15.86
CA SER A 128 -11.46 0.05 -15.71
C SER A 128 -12.66 0.14 -14.75
N PRO A 129 -13.76 0.80 -15.18
CA PRO A 129 -14.92 1.04 -14.32
C PRO A 129 -15.65 -0.23 -13.88
N ALA A 130 -15.47 -1.34 -14.60
CA ALA A 130 -16.08 -2.63 -14.28
C ALA A 130 -15.30 -3.41 -13.20
N SER A 131 -14.02 -3.12 -13.00
CA SER A 131 -13.21 -3.80 -11.98
C SER A 131 -13.63 -3.39 -10.58
N ARG A 132 -13.74 -4.37 -9.68
CA ARG A 132 -13.86 -4.10 -8.24
C ARG A 132 -12.51 -3.69 -7.68
N ILE A 133 -12.50 -2.72 -6.79
CA ILE A 133 -11.27 -2.24 -6.15
C ILE A 133 -11.26 -2.69 -4.70
N LEU A 134 -10.24 -3.49 -4.36
CA LEU A 134 -9.92 -3.85 -2.99
C LEU A 134 -8.78 -2.97 -2.52
N PHE A 135 -8.98 -2.22 -1.44
CA PHE A 135 -7.92 -1.50 -0.75
C PHE A 135 -7.50 -2.31 0.48
N ASP A 136 -6.27 -2.82 0.50
CA ASP A 136 -5.68 -3.48 1.66
C ASP A 136 -4.89 -2.47 2.48
N ASP A 137 -5.47 -2.05 3.61
CA ASP A 137 -4.87 -1.07 4.50
C ASP A 137 -3.93 -1.75 5.50
N HIS A 138 -2.63 -1.50 5.33
CA HIS A 138 -1.60 -2.22 6.08
C HIS A 138 -1.48 -1.74 7.51
N ASN A 139 -1.76 -0.45 7.76
CA ASN A 139 -1.68 0.16 9.08
C ASN A 139 -2.67 1.33 9.18
N ALA A 140 -3.13 1.63 10.39
CA ALA A 140 -3.72 2.93 10.71
C ALA A 140 -2.67 4.06 10.70
N GLU A 141 -2.25 4.52 9.51
CA GLU A 141 -1.18 5.51 9.32
C GLU A 141 -1.47 6.85 10.02
N ALA A 142 -2.73 7.28 10.03
CA ALA A 142 -3.16 8.45 10.79
C ALA A 142 -2.95 8.30 12.31
N GLU A 143 -3.17 7.11 12.86
CA GLU A 143 -2.93 6.82 14.28
C GLU A 143 -1.43 6.80 14.57
N LEU A 144 -0.64 6.14 13.72
CA LEU A 144 0.81 6.11 13.84
C LEU A 144 1.40 7.52 13.81
N GLN A 145 0.95 8.36 12.88
CA GLN A 145 1.39 9.75 12.80
C GLN A 145 0.96 10.57 14.02
N TYR A 146 -0.23 10.31 14.58
CA TYR A 146 -0.68 10.98 15.80
C TYR A 146 0.15 10.57 17.03
N ARG A 147 0.52 9.29 17.13
CA ARG A 147 1.42 8.79 18.18
C ARG A 147 2.82 9.42 18.07
N ASN A 148 3.31 9.63 16.85
CA ASN A 148 4.57 10.37 16.62
C ASN A 148 4.46 11.81 17.12
N PHE A 149 3.35 12.50 16.83
CA PHE A 149 3.08 13.83 17.38
C PHE A 149 3.15 13.85 18.92
N LEU A 150 2.44 12.95 19.60
CA LEU A 150 2.43 12.89 21.07
C LEU A 150 3.82 12.60 21.65
N THR A 151 4.62 11.78 20.96
CA THR A 151 6.00 11.45 21.37
C THR A 151 6.92 12.66 21.21
N ASP A 152 6.86 13.34 20.06
CA ASP A 152 7.69 14.50 19.75
C ASP A 152 7.34 15.71 20.64
N LEU A 153 6.07 15.87 21.01
CA LEU A 153 5.59 16.97 21.86
C LEU A 153 6.26 16.99 23.24
N ARG A 154 6.67 15.82 23.75
CA ARG A 154 7.36 15.67 25.05
C ARG A 154 8.78 16.25 25.04
N GLN A 155 9.34 16.57 23.88
CA GLN A 155 10.69 17.08 23.73
C GLN A 155 10.66 18.45 23.04
N PRO A 156 10.96 19.57 23.75
CA PRO A 156 10.91 20.92 23.16
C PRO A 156 11.71 21.08 21.86
N ARG A 157 12.87 20.42 21.76
CA ARG A 157 13.71 20.42 20.55
C ARG A 157 13.03 19.79 19.33
N ARG A 158 11.99 18.95 19.53
CA ARG A 158 11.24 18.25 18.48
C ARG A 158 9.89 18.87 18.18
N TRP A 159 9.55 20.03 18.76
CA TRP A 159 8.29 20.71 18.47
C TRP A 159 8.02 20.99 16.98
N PRO A 160 9.02 21.33 16.14
CA PRO A 160 8.78 21.43 14.70
C PRO A 160 8.31 20.10 14.09
N ALA A 161 8.88 18.97 14.52
CA ALA A 161 8.45 17.63 14.10
C ALA A 161 7.07 17.27 14.65
N ALA A 162 6.75 17.68 15.87
CA ALA A 162 5.42 17.53 16.45
C ALA A 162 4.36 18.30 15.62
N ALA A 163 4.62 19.58 15.32
CA ALA A 163 3.73 20.40 14.48
C ALA A 163 3.53 19.78 13.09
N TYR A 164 4.61 19.32 12.46
CA TYR A 164 4.55 18.57 11.20
C TYR A 164 3.66 17.33 11.33
N SER A 165 3.87 16.50 12.35
CA SER A 165 3.11 15.28 12.58
C SER A 165 1.63 15.55 12.84
N LEU A 166 1.29 16.63 13.55
CA LEU A 166 -0.09 17.03 13.76
C LEU A 166 -0.79 17.41 12.44
N VAL A 167 -0.11 18.22 11.61
CA VAL A 167 -0.63 18.56 10.27
C VAL A 167 -0.81 17.31 9.42
N GLN A 168 0.20 16.42 9.38
CA GLN A 168 0.12 15.18 8.61
C GLN A 168 -0.97 14.24 9.12
N THR A 169 -1.20 14.16 10.43
CA THR A 169 -2.30 13.38 11.01
C THR A 169 -3.66 13.81 10.44
N GLY A 170 -3.94 15.11 10.42
CA GLY A 170 -5.19 15.63 9.86
C GLY A 170 -5.35 15.33 8.36
N ARG A 171 -4.24 15.39 7.61
CA ARG A 171 -4.23 15.07 6.18
C ARG A 171 -4.39 13.58 5.91
N LEU A 172 -3.73 12.72 6.68
CA LEU A 172 -3.83 11.26 6.60
C LEU A 172 -5.24 10.80 6.92
N ARG A 173 -5.85 11.28 8.02
CA ARG A 173 -7.25 10.94 8.36
C ARG A 173 -8.20 11.24 7.19
N ARG A 174 -8.05 12.39 6.54
CA ARG A 174 -8.87 12.75 5.37
C ARG A 174 -8.57 11.87 4.16
N PHE A 175 -7.31 11.53 3.96
CA PHE A 175 -6.88 10.69 2.83
C PHE A 175 -7.35 9.24 3.00
N GLU A 176 -7.07 8.61 4.13
CA GLU A 176 -7.60 7.28 4.52
C GLU A 176 -9.11 7.19 4.34
N ARG A 177 -9.83 8.18 4.88
CA ARG A 177 -11.29 8.25 4.76
C ARG A 177 -11.73 8.25 3.29
N ARG A 178 -11.14 9.11 2.47
CA ARG A 178 -11.48 9.20 1.04
C ARG A 178 -11.13 7.93 0.28
N THR A 179 -9.98 7.33 0.58
CA THR A 179 -9.52 6.07 0.01
C THR A 179 -10.51 4.95 0.30
N CYS A 180 -10.86 4.75 1.57
CA CYS A 180 -11.80 3.72 1.99
C CYS A 180 -13.20 3.93 1.39
N GLN A 181 -13.65 5.19 1.27
CA GLN A 181 -14.94 5.52 0.63
C GLN A 181 -14.95 5.26 -0.88
N ALA A 182 -13.80 5.29 -1.54
CA ALA A 182 -13.68 5.12 -2.98
C ALA A 182 -13.44 3.66 -3.41
N ALA A 183 -12.99 2.80 -2.50
CA ALA A 183 -12.81 1.37 -2.73
C ALA A 183 -14.15 0.62 -2.64
N ASP A 184 -14.30 -0.50 -3.37
CA ASP A 184 -15.47 -1.39 -3.22
C ASP A 184 -15.37 -2.21 -1.93
N TRP A 185 -14.14 -2.64 -1.61
CA TRP A 185 -13.84 -3.43 -0.43
C TRP A 185 -12.59 -2.87 0.26
N VAL A 186 -12.58 -2.98 1.59
CA VAL A 186 -11.44 -2.61 2.42
C VAL A 186 -11.06 -3.80 3.29
N SER A 187 -9.79 -4.18 3.26
CA SER A 187 -9.22 -5.12 4.23
C SER A 187 -8.21 -4.43 5.13
N VAL A 188 -8.02 -5.00 6.31
CA VAL A 188 -7.08 -4.53 7.33
C VAL A 188 -6.35 -5.71 7.95
N VAL A 189 -5.17 -5.47 8.53
CA VAL A 189 -4.34 -6.55 9.08
C VAL A 189 -4.74 -7.01 10.48
N SER A 190 -5.47 -6.20 11.25
CA SER A 190 -5.82 -6.54 12.63
C SER A 190 -7.19 -6.01 13.09
N PRO A 191 -7.77 -6.58 14.17
CA PRO A 191 -8.96 -6.02 14.80
C PRO A 191 -8.77 -4.57 15.30
N ALA A 192 -7.54 -4.21 15.69
CA ALA A 192 -7.22 -2.85 16.13
C ALA A 192 -7.30 -1.84 14.98
N ASP A 193 -6.78 -2.22 13.80
CA ASP A 193 -6.89 -1.40 12.58
C ASP A 193 -8.34 -1.29 12.12
N ARG A 194 -9.11 -2.38 12.19
CA ARG A 194 -10.56 -2.35 11.95
C ARG A 194 -11.25 -1.32 12.86
N ALA A 195 -10.98 -1.40 14.16
CA ALA A 195 -11.57 -0.46 15.13
C ALA A 195 -11.16 1.00 14.85
N HIS A 196 -9.93 1.23 14.40
CA HIS A 196 -9.49 2.55 13.97
C HIS A 196 -10.29 3.05 12.76
N LEU A 197 -10.38 2.27 11.69
CA LEU A 197 -11.12 2.65 10.49
C LEU A 197 -12.62 2.83 10.77
N CYS A 198 -13.24 1.98 11.60
CA CYS A 198 -14.65 2.15 11.98
C CYS A 198 -14.88 3.44 12.79
N ARG A 199 -13.90 3.93 13.57
CA ARG A 199 -14.00 5.25 14.21
C ARG A 199 -13.92 6.40 13.21
N LEU A 200 -13.13 6.24 12.14
CA LEU A 200 -13.05 7.24 11.06
C LEU A 200 -14.26 7.20 10.12
N LEU A 201 -14.82 6.00 9.91
CA LEU A 201 -15.93 5.68 9.01
C LEU A 201 -16.86 4.65 9.67
N PRO A 202 -17.86 5.08 10.47
CA PRO A 202 -18.75 4.16 11.18
C PRO A 202 -19.54 3.19 10.28
N ALA A 203 -19.80 3.57 9.04
CA ALA A 203 -20.51 2.74 8.06
C ALA A 203 -19.58 1.75 7.31
N LEU A 204 -18.27 1.80 7.53
CA LEU A 204 -17.32 0.89 6.90
C LEU A 204 -17.28 -0.42 7.70
N GLU A 205 -17.31 -1.54 6.99
CA GLU A 205 -17.12 -2.88 7.53
C GLU A 205 -15.86 -3.53 6.93
N PRO A 206 -14.64 -3.18 7.41
CA PRO A 206 -13.41 -3.74 6.88
C PRO A 206 -13.28 -5.22 7.22
N LEU A 207 -12.78 -6.00 6.26
CA LEU A 207 -12.42 -7.40 6.48
C LEU A 207 -11.06 -7.49 7.17
N VAL A 208 -10.99 -8.22 8.30
CA VAL A 208 -9.70 -8.50 8.95
C VAL A 208 -9.02 -9.68 8.26
N VAL A 209 -7.90 -9.43 7.61
CA VAL A 209 -7.04 -10.44 6.98
C VAL A 209 -5.68 -10.40 7.66
N PRO A 210 -5.41 -11.26 8.66
CA PRO A 210 -4.18 -11.20 9.43
C PRO A 210 -2.95 -11.55 8.59
N ASN A 211 -1.81 -10.97 8.99
CA ASN A 211 -0.52 -11.38 8.43
C ASN A 211 -0.27 -12.86 8.71
N SER A 212 0.28 -13.54 7.71
CA SER A 212 0.61 -14.97 7.78
C SER A 212 2.09 -15.14 7.48
N ILE A 213 2.74 -16.07 8.18
CA ILE A 213 4.14 -16.46 7.97
C ILE A 213 4.19 -17.95 7.65
N ASP A 214 5.23 -18.37 6.93
CA ASP A 214 5.54 -19.80 6.79
C ASP A 214 6.28 -20.28 8.04
N VAL A 215 5.56 -20.93 8.96
CA VAL A 215 6.10 -21.37 10.26
C VAL A 215 7.27 -22.34 10.12
N THR A 216 7.38 -23.05 8.98
CA THR A 216 8.49 -23.97 8.73
C THR A 216 9.85 -23.25 8.65
N GLN A 217 9.85 -21.98 8.26
CA GLN A 217 11.06 -21.15 8.18
C GLN A 217 11.56 -20.66 9.55
N TYR A 218 10.75 -20.81 10.60
CA TYR A 218 11.03 -20.30 11.95
C TYR A 218 11.09 -21.41 13.01
N GLN A 219 11.20 -22.67 12.58
CA GLN A 219 11.38 -23.78 13.51
C GLN A 219 12.75 -23.65 14.19
N VAL A 220 12.74 -23.47 15.51
CA VAL A 220 13.96 -23.55 16.32
C VAL A 220 14.33 -25.02 16.44
N ALA A 221 15.58 -25.36 16.14
CA ALA A 221 16.10 -26.69 16.42
C ALA A 221 16.00 -26.95 17.92
N VAL A 222 15.07 -27.81 18.33
CA VAL A 222 14.99 -28.29 19.71
C VAL A 222 16.21 -29.18 19.91
N THR A 223 17.18 -28.67 20.68
CA THR A 223 18.40 -29.41 21.08
C THR A 223 18.17 -30.13 22.38
#